data_AF-A0A3M6VTW6-F1
#
_entry.id   AF-A0A3M6VTW6-F1
#
_cell.length_a   1.000
_cell.length_b   1.000
_cell.length_c   1.000
_cell.angle_alpha   90.00
_cell.angle_beta   90.00
_cell.angle_gamma   90.00
#
_symmetry.space_group_name_H-M   'P 1'
#
loop_
_entity.id
_entity.type
_entity.pdbx_description
1 polymer ?
#
loop_
_entity_poly.entity_id
_entity_poly.type
_entity_poly.pdbx_seq_one_letter_code
_entity_poly.pdbx_strand_id
1 'polypeptide(L)'
;MAFVRVCIIAAFTSWSGYYTQASSTKTTGLPSLKFQFTLKRSSVQVQGLTELSVFANPIELDGGDSVLYDVFSSFTERDTVHNYYLVNGIGMSSSVSNFCTENVTMQCQDSLLDDIPSINTIISALNEATAVSSEAGTFQSAMECPNGNLFKVTINNIDFALCTVDSLGFTMHGSDMDVKVEYLNAHLNIRIPTSISELNCDTVATRSSITQIGKYLLTGKLIQGNARSLKAAIDFSSTVSPTTSSACSCKSTRRPCIFFHGWGRDVEMPENQNNYTEYWGEHLFEHTPCCSSIKFARLNTINDPWTSRRQQRKVCDRLLAVSDKSTDVKIVNTIVVTHSLSGLMLAGALSSGLCTLDSSSSWVALAPPMMGSGAADFAQESCDGNLGVVATEFGELTGKCPPDPALKAMSYQGGKYSSKSLDAAYVAAQKAFQANVYAVICSKRSSGLLSVRQVMYWALGKILPHHSKQNDGMVDFESCAGGVPLSKFGETWKSRFYLTELNHSDVKLVFRDSRWNESKMPRKWFECLL
;
A
#
# COMPACT_ATOMS: atom_id res chain seq x y z
N MET A 1 0.73 10.49 -40.73
CA MET A 1 -0.51 10.16 -39.98
C MET A 1 -1.19 8.85 -40.41
N ALA A 2 -0.98 8.33 -41.63
CA ALA A 2 -1.53 7.02 -42.03
C ALA A 2 -0.80 5.81 -41.38
N PHE A 3 0.53 5.90 -41.18
CA PHE A 3 1.34 4.82 -40.57
C PHE A 3 0.99 4.52 -39.09
N VAL A 4 0.57 5.53 -38.31
CA VAL A 4 0.22 5.39 -36.89
C VAL A 4 -1.12 4.65 -36.71
N ARG A 5 -2.05 4.77 -37.67
CA ARG A 5 -3.35 4.07 -37.62
C ARG A 5 -3.27 2.59 -37.97
N VAL A 6 -2.27 2.17 -38.74
CA VAL A 6 -2.11 0.76 -39.15
C VAL A 6 -1.57 -0.11 -38.01
N CYS A 7 -0.71 0.42 -37.13
CA CYS A 7 -0.17 -0.32 -35.98
C CYS A 7 -1.19 -0.55 -34.86
N ILE A 8 -2.13 0.36 -34.64
CA ILE A 8 -3.18 0.21 -33.60
C ILE A 8 -4.14 -0.94 -33.95
N ILE A 9 -4.42 -1.16 -35.25
CA ILE A 9 -5.31 -2.23 -35.71
C ILE A 9 -4.63 -3.61 -35.60
N ALA A 10 -3.31 -3.68 -35.81
CA ALA A 10 -2.55 -4.93 -35.64
C ALA A 10 -2.44 -5.38 -34.17
N ALA A 11 -2.49 -4.44 -33.20
CA ALA A 11 -2.40 -4.73 -31.77
C ALA A 11 -3.65 -5.45 -31.20
N PHE A 12 -4.83 -5.30 -31.81
CA PHE A 12 -5.99 -6.12 -31.46
C PHE A 12 -5.91 -7.55 -32.03
N THR A 13 -5.13 -7.76 -33.09
CA THR A 13 -4.95 -9.08 -33.71
C THR A 13 -3.81 -9.92 -33.11
N SER A 14 -2.86 -9.29 -32.39
CA SER A 14 -1.77 -9.99 -31.69
C SER A 14 -2.13 -10.53 -30.30
N TRP A 15 -3.36 -10.31 -29.83
CA TRP A 15 -3.91 -10.94 -28.61
C TRP A 15 -3.88 -12.48 -28.67
N SER A 16 -3.88 -13.04 -29.89
CA SER A 16 -3.85 -14.48 -30.18
C SER A 16 -2.51 -15.18 -29.93
N GLY A 17 -1.43 -14.43 -29.65
CA GLY A 17 -0.09 -14.99 -29.43
C GLY A 17 0.22 -15.46 -28.02
N TYR A 18 -0.46 -14.93 -27.00
CA TYR A 18 -0.10 -15.15 -25.58
C TYR A 18 -1.01 -16.13 -24.83
N TYR A 19 -2.18 -16.40 -25.41
CA TYR A 19 -3.02 -17.53 -25.05
C TYR A 19 -3.70 -18.03 -26.32
N THR A 20 -3.78 -19.36 -26.47
CA THR A 20 -4.50 -19.99 -27.57
C THR A 20 -5.67 -20.79 -27.02
N GLN A 21 -6.74 -20.89 -27.81
CA GLN A 21 -7.83 -21.79 -27.49
C GLN A 21 -7.30 -23.23 -27.57
N ALA A 22 -7.34 -23.96 -26.46
CA ALA A 22 -6.89 -25.34 -26.46
C ALA A 22 -7.86 -26.19 -27.30
N SER A 23 -7.34 -26.98 -28.25
CA SER A 23 -8.11 -28.06 -28.89
C SER A 23 -8.45 -29.11 -27.83
N SER A 24 -9.69 -29.61 -27.86
CA SER A 24 -10.31 -30.45 -26.83
C SER A 24 -9.42 -31.61 -26.40
N THR A 25 -8.64 -31.38 -25.35
CA THR A 25 -7.85 -32.40 -24.68
C THR A 25 -8.53 -32.60 -23.34
N LYS A 26 -8.98 -33.85 -23.09
CA LYS A 26 -9.78 -34.33 -21.94
C LYS A 26 -9.94 -33.28 -20.83
N THR A 27 -10.99 -32.48 -20.96
CA THR A 27 -11.27 -31.38 -20.04
C THR A 27 -11.77 -31.93 -18.72
N THR A 28 -11.05 -31.55 -17.68
CA THR A 28 -11.44 -31.65 -16.29
C THR A 28 -12.64 -30.74 -15.98
N GLY A 29 -13.24 -30.90 -14.80
CA GLY A 29 -14.59 -30.41 -14.52
C GLY A 29 -14.73 -28.89 -14.30
N LEU A 30 -13.63 -28.17 -14.03
CA LEU A 30 -13.63 -26.72 -13.78
C LEU A 30 -13.39 -25.90 -15.06
N PRO A 31 -14.10 -24.76 -15.24
CA PRO A 31 -13.89 -23.88 -16.39
C PRO A 31 -12.68 -22.95 -16.21
N SER A 32 -12.14 -22.44 -17.32
CA SER A 32 -11.37 -21.19 -17.27
C SER A 32 -12.27 -20.03 -16.84
N LEU A 33 -11.68 -19.05 -16.17
CA LEU A 33 -12.39 -17.93 -15.57
C LEU A 33 -11.88 -16.61 -16.15
N LYS A 34 -12.77 -15.65 -16.32
CA LYS A 34 -12.42 -14.24 -16.54
C LYS A 34 -12.93 -13.42 -15.37
N PHE A 35 -12.00 -12.79 -14.67
CA PHE A 35 -12.28 -11.86 -13.60
C PHE A 35 -12.25 -10.44 -14.16
N GLN A 36 -13.28 -9.66 -13.85
CA GLN A 36 -13.34 -8.23 -14.10
C GLN A 36 -13.48 -7.52 -12.74
N PHE A 37 -12.45 -6.78 -12.37
CA PHE A 37 -12.40 -6.00 -11.14
C PHE A 37 -12.84 -4.58 -11.43
N THR A 38 -13.78 -4.03 -10.65
CA THR A 38 -14.25 -2.65 -10.74
C THR A 38 -13.95 -1.92 -9.44
N LEU A 39 -13.14 -0.87 -9.51
CA LEU A 39 -12.59 -0.17 -8.35
C LEU A 39 -13.47 1.04 -7.96
N LYS A 40 -13.91 1.10 -6.69
CA LYS A 40 -14.90 2.11 -6.22
C LYS A 40 -14.29 3.40 -5.67
N ARG A 41 -13.04 3.38 -5.17
CA ARG A 41 -12.35 4.57 -4.62
C ARG A 41 -11.20 5.03 -5.52
N SER A 42 -10.99 6.33 -5.62
CA SER A 42 -9.85 6.91 -6.38
C SER A 42 -8.49 6.48 -5.78
N SER A 43 -8.43 6.30 -4.46
CA SER A 43 -7.22 5.87 -3.76
C SER A 43 -6.77 4.45 -4.09
N VAL A 44 -7.63 3.60 -4.67
CA VAL A 44 -7.27 2.22 -5.09
C VAL A 44 -7.15 2.04 -6.61
N GLN A 45 -7.49 3.07 -7.41
CA GLN A 45 -7.40 3.01 -8.88
C GLN A 45 -5.98 2.69 -9.33
N VAL A 46 -5.76 1.89 -10.37
CA VAL A 46 -4.39 1.64 -10.88
C VAL A 46 -4.09 2.66 -11.95
N GLN A 47 -3.29 3.69 -11.65
CA GLN A 47 -2.77 4.61 -12.68
C GLN A 47 -3.87 5.24 -13.59
N GLY A 48 -5.10 5.41 -13.06
CA GLY A 48 -6.27 5.93 -13.78
C GLY A 48 -7.24 4.86 -14.33
N LEU A 49 -6.87 3.58 -14.29
CA LEU A 49 -7.72 2.45 -14.63
C LEU A 49 -8.72 2.19 -13.49
N THR A 50 -10.01 2.23 -13.83
CA THR A 50 -11.13 1.87 -12.95
C THR A 50 -11.50 0.40 -13.06
N GLU A 51 -11.02 -0.28 -14.10
CA GLU A 51 -11.30 -1.68 -14.40
C GLU A 51 -10.03 -2.46 -14.75
N LEU A 52 -9.94 -3.70 -14.28
CA LEU A 52 -8.87 -4.64 -14.62
C LEU A 52 -9.47 -5.99 -15.01
N SER A 53 -8.98 -6.58 -16.10
CA SER A 53 -9.34 -7.94 -16.50
C SER A 53 -8.20 -8.92 -16.25
N VAL A 54 -8.55 -10.08 -15.68
CA VAL A 54 -7.61 -11.16 -15.39
C VAL A 54 -8.20 -12.47 -15.90
N PHE A 55 -7.43 -13.20 -16.68
CA PHE A 55 -7.80 -14.52 -17.18
C PHE A 55 -7.14 -15.59 -16.34
N ALA A 56 -7.86 -16.66 -16.04
CA ALA A 56 -7.36 -17.75 -15.22
C ALA A 56 -7.74 -19.10 -15.83
N ASN A 57 -6.79 -20.04 -15.90
CA ASN A 57 -7.03 -21.40 -16.38
C ASN A 57 -6.73 -22.43 -15.29
N PRO A 58 -7.65 -23.37 -15.00
CA PRO A 58 -7.40 -24.38 -13.97
C PRO A 58 -6.35 -25.40 -14.43
N ILE A 59 -5.43 -25.69 -13.53
CA ILE A 59 -4.58 -26.87 -13.50
C ILE A 59 -5.11 -27.75 -12.37
N GLU A 60 -5.91 -28.75 -12.75
CA GLU A 60 -6.37 -29.77 -11.81
C GLU A 60 -5.30 -30.86 -11.67
N LEU A 61 -4.99 -31.21 -10.43
CA LEU A 61 -4.07 -32.29 -10.06
C LEU A 61 -4.79 -33.24 -9.10
N ASP A 62 -4.19 -34.39 -8.81
CA ASP A 62 -4.71 -35.36 -7.83
C ASP A 62 -6.14 -35.85 -8.12
N GLY A 63 -6.47 -36.08 -9.39
CA GLY A 63 -7.80 -36.59 -9.78
C GLY A 63 -8.94 -35.57 -9.69
N GLY A 64 -8.62 -34.28 -9.51
CA GLY A 64 -9.60 -33.18 -9.48
C GLY A 64 -9.96 -32.67 -8.07
N ASP A 65 -9.24 -33.14 -7.03
CA ASP A 65 -9.45 -32.73 -5.63
C ASP A 65 -8.69 -31.46 -5.26
N SER A 66 -7.63 -31.12 -6.00
CA SER A 66 -6.84 -29.91 -5.81
C SER A 66 -6.72 -29.12 -7.12
N VAL A 67 -6.69 -27.79 -7.00
CA VAL A 67 -6.54 -26.89 -8.15
C VAL A 67 -5.54 -25.78 -7.88
N LEU A 68 -4.82 -25.46 -8.94
CA LEU A 68 -4.03 -24.25 -9.09
C LEU A 68 -4.49 -23.57 -10.37
N TYR A 69 -4.78 -22.28 -10.34
CA TYR A 69 -5.07 -21.52 -11.55
C TYR A 69 -3.80 -20.84 -12.06
N ASP A 70 -3.47 -21.11 -13.31
CA ASP A 70 -2.58 -20.25 -14.08
C ASP A 70 -3.29 -18.94 -14.39
N VAL A 71 -2.58 -17.82 -14.38
CA VAL A 71 -3.16 -16.48 -14.47
C VAL A 71 -2.43 -15.66 -15.52
N PHE A 72 -3.20 -14.88 -16.28
CA PHE A 72 -2.70 -13.87 -17.19
C PHE A 72 -3.46 -12.56 -17.04
N SER A 73 -2.74 -11.44 -16.99
CA SER A 73 -3.32 -10.12 -17.10
C SER A 73 -2.40 -9.20 -17.91
N SER A 74 -3.01 -8.26 -18.62
CA SER A 74 -2.28 -7.28 -19.43
C SER A 74 -2.96 -5.93 -19.32
N PHE A 75 -2.16 -4.88 -19.18
CA PHE A 75 -2.64 -3.51 -19.20
C PHE A 75 -1.60 -2.58 -19.81
N THR A 76 -2.08 -1.47 -20.36
CA THR A 76 -1.22 -0.46 -20.99
C THR A 76 -1.09 0.76 -20.08
N GLU A 77 0.14 1.13 -19.74
CA GLU A 77 0.48 2.38 -19.08
C GLU A 77 1.14 3.32 -20.09
N ARG A 78 0.47 4.44 -20.43
CA ARG A 78 0.91 5.38 -21.47
C ARG A 78 1.18 4.64 -22.80
N ASP A 79 2.45 4.43 -23.13
CA ASP A 79 2.94 3.74 -24.35
C ASP A 79 3.66 2.42 -24.03
N THR A 80 3.52 1.90 -22.81
CA THR A 80 4.16 0.66 -22.34
C THR A 80 3.09 -0.38 -22.00
N VAL A 81 3.24 -1.60 -22.51
CA VAL A 81 2.37 -2.73 -22.14
C VAL A 81 3.02 -3.54 -21.04
N HIS A 82 2.29 -3.73 -19.95
CA HIS A 82 2.69 -4.58 -18.84
C HIS A 82 1.89 -5.87 -18.90
N ASN A 83 2.58 -7.00 -18.84
CA ASN A 83 1.97 -8.32 -18.78
C ASN A 83 2.37 -9.04 -17.50
N TYR A 84 1.44 -9.82 -16.99
CA TYR A 84 1.58 -10.57 -15.76
C TYR A 84 1.18 -12.00 -15.98
N TYR A 85 1.99 -12.90 -15.43
CA TYR A 85 1.87 -14.33 -15.59
C TYR A 85 1.99 -15.00 -14.23
N LEU A 86 1.11 -15.94 -13.95
CA LEU A 86 1.31 -16.94 -12.92
C LEU A 86 1.20 -18.29 -13.62
N VAL A 87 2.30 -19.03 -13.72
CA VAL A 87 2.32 -20.33 -14.41
C VAL A 87 2.93 -21.35 -13.47
N ASN A 88 2.18 -22.41 -13.17
CA ASN A 88 2.57 -23.44 -12.20
C ASN A 88 2.98 -22.87 -10.82
N GLY A 89 2.36 -21.77 -10.42
CA GLY A 89 2.60 -21.12 -9.12
C GLY A 89 3.81 -20.18 -9.12
N ILE A 90 4.52 -20.04 -10.24
CA ILE A 90 5.64 -19.11 -10.41
C ILE A 90 5.10 -17.82 -11.02
N GLY A 91 5.28 -16.71 -10.31
CA GLY A 91 4.82 -15.39 -10.74
C GLY A 91 5.91 -14.65 -11.53
N MET A 92 5.53 -14.04 -12.65
CA MET A 92 6.42 -13.30 -13.53
C MET A 92 5.71 -12.07 -14.11
N SER A 93 6.48 -11.01 -14.35
CA SER A 93 6.00 -9.84 -15.09
C SER A 93 6.91 -9.48 -16.24
N SER A 94 6.33 -8.88 -17.27
CA SER A 94 7.05 -8.32 -18.41
C SER A 94 6.59 -6.90 -18.69
N SER A 95 7.49 -6.05 -19.16
CA SER A 95 7.15 -4.72 -19.67
C SER A 95 7.72 -4.52 -21.07
N VAL A 96 6.92 -3.95 -21.98
CA VAL A 96 7.32 -3.68 -23.36
C VAL A 96 7.06 -2.22 -23.68
N SER A 97 8.13 -1.45 -23.87
CA SER A 97 8.09 -0.03 -24.29
C SER A 97 8.50 0.08 -25.76
N ASN A 98 7.75 0.86 -26.55
CA ASN A 98 7.86 0.96 -28.01
C ASN A 98 7.56 -0.37 -28.74
N PHE A 99 6.39 -0.42 -29.37
CA PHE A 99 5.86 -1.54 -30.16
C PHE A 99 6.71 -1.96 -31.39
N CYS A 100 7.93 -1.42 -31.55
CA CYS A 100 8.82 -1.65 -32.69
C CYS A 100 10.16 -2.31 -32.30
N THR A 101 10.42 -2.58 -31.03
CA THR A 101 11.65 -3.25 -30.57
C THR A 101 11.31 -4.41 -29.63
N GLU A 102 11.72 -5.62 -29.99
CA GLU A 102 11.44 -6.91 -29.32
C GLU A 102 12.11 -7.10 -27.94
N ASN A 103 12.45 -6.02 -27.22
CA ASN A 103 13.12 -6.15 -25.92
C ASN A 103 12.10 -6.34 -24.80
N VAL A 104 11.60 -7.57 -24.64
CA VAL A 104 10.76 -7.96 -23.50
C VAL A 104 11.67 -8.20 -22.29
N THR A 105 11.56 -7.36 -21.26
CA THR A 105 12.27 -7.58 -19.99
C THR A 105 11.39 -8.39 -19.04
N MET A 106 11.84 -9.58 -18.64
CA MET A 106 11.14 -10.46 -17.68
C MET A 106 11.72 -10.31 -16.28
N GLN A 107 10.88 -10.30 -15.24
CA GLN A 107 11.30 -10.21 -13.84
C GLN A 107 10.46 -11.14 -12.94
N CYS A 108 11.09 -11.68 -11.89
CA CYS A 108 10.41 -12.47 -10.85
C CYS A 108 9.47 -11.60 -10.02
N GLN A 109 8.31 -12.15 -9.68
CA GLN A 109 7.22 -11.46 -9.01
C GLN A 109 7.34 -11.53 -7.49
N ASP A 110 8.45 -11.05 -6.91
CA ASP A 110 8.59 -10.99 -5.45
C ASP A 110 7.83 -9.81 -4.82
N SER A 111 7.42 -8.81 -5.62
CA SER A 111 6.89 -7.53 -5.13
C SER A 111 5.58 -7.05 -5.76
N LEU A 112 5.04 -7.79 -6.74
CA LEU A 112 3.81 -7.44 -7.48
C LEU A 112 2.55 -8.19 -6.97
N LEU A 113 2.65 -8.93 -5.86
CA LEU A 113 1.55 -9.72 -5.29
C LEU A 113 0.45 -8.87 -4.63
N ASP A 114 0.70 -7.59 -4.33
CA ASP A 114 -0.31 -6.72 -3.71
C ASP A 114 -1.21 -5.98 -4.72
N ASP A 115 -0.83 -5.97 -6.01
CA ASP A 115 -1.51 -5.20 -7.06
C ASP A 115 -2.22 -6.07 -8.12
N ILE A 116 -1.98 -7.37 -8.16
CA ILE A 116 -2.88 -8.27 -8.88
C ILE A 116 -3.61 -9.11 -7.85
N PRO A 117 -4.95 -9.10 -7.85
CA PRO A 117 -5.74 -9.98 -7.01
C PRO A 117 -5.20 -11.39 -7.14
N SER A 118 -4.70 -11.97 -6.04
CA SER A 118 -4.24 -13.36 -6.06
C SER A 118 -5.44 -14.25 -6.36
N ILE A 119 -5.60 -14.62 -7.62
CA ILE A 119 -6.73 -15.43 -8.08
C ILE A 119 -6.79 -16.70 -7.24
N ASN A 120 -5.65 -17.35 -6.99
CA ASN A 120 -5.59 -18.55 -6.15
C ASN A 120 -5.99 -18.29 -4.69
N THR A 121 -5.79 -17.09 -4.14
CA THR A 121 -6.35 -16.70 -2.83
C THR A 121 -7.86 -16.52 -2.90
N ILE A 122 -8.41 -15.94 -3.98
CA ILE A 122 -9.86 -15.88 -4.20
C ILE A 122 -10.44 -17.29 -4.29
N ILE A 123 -9.84 -18.19 -5.08
CA ILE A 123 -10.26 -19.58 -5.19
C ILE A 123 -10.26 -20.27 -3.82
N SER A 124 -9.21 -20.05 -3.03
CA SER A 124 -9.14 -20.58 -1.66
C SER A 124 -10.27 -20.03 -0.78
N ALA A 125 -10.56 -18.73 -0.84
CA ALA A 125 -11.64 -18.11 -0.08
C ALA A 125 -13.04 -18.59 -0.50
N LEU A 126 -13.25 -18.92 -1.79
CA LEU A 126 -14.51 -19.51 -2.27
C LEU A 126 -14.77 -20.88 -1.64
N ASN A 127 -13.72 -21.63 -1.31
CA ASN A 127 -13.86 -22.90 -0.59
C ASN A 127 -14.37 -22.74 0.85
N GLU A 128 -14.24 -21.54 1.42
CA GLU A 128 -14.67 -21.21 2.78
C GLU A 128 -15.97 -20.39 2.81
N ALA A 129 -16.59 -20.19 1.63
CA ALA A 129 -17.79 -19.39 1.49
C ALA A 129 -18.95 -19.91 2.36
N THR A 130 -19.65 -18.99 3.03
CA THR A 130 -20.77 -19.33 3.90
C THR A 130 -22.08 -18.82 3.30
N ALA A 131 -23.06 -19.69 3.11
CA ALA A 131 -24.39 -19.32 2.62
C ALA A 131 -25.13 -18.43 3.64
N VAL A 132 -25.80 -17.38 3.14
CA VAL A 132 -26.56 -16.41 3.95
C VAL A 132 -28.03 -16.47 3.57
N SER A 133 -28.94 -16.43 4.55
CA SER A 133 -30.38 -16.39 4.32
C SER A 133 -30.83 -15.05 3.70
N SER A 134 -31.71 -15.10 2.70
CA SER A 134 -32.29 -13.94 2.02
C SER A 134 -33.48 -13.26 2.75
N GLU A 135 -33.78 -13.67 3.99
CA GLU A 135 -34.98 -13.19 4.69
C GLU A 135 -34.75 -11.84 5.42
N ALA A 136 -35.40 -10.81 4.85
CA ALA A 136 -35.97 -9.58 5.42
C ALA A 136 -35.18 -8.78 6.48
N GLY A 137 -34.65 -7.61 6.09
CA GLY A 137 -34.42 -6.53 7.05
C GLY A 137 -33.50 -5.36 6.65
N THR A 138 -32.38 -5.60 5.97
CA THR A 138 -31.36 -4.55 5.75
C THR A 138 -30.66 -4.57 4.39
N PHE A 139 -30.99 -5.55 3.53
CA PHE A 139 -30.39 -5.68 2.19
C PHE A 139 -31.03 -4.81 1.09
N GLN A 140 -32.14 -4.16 1.41
CA GLN A 140 -33.07 -3.63 0.40
C GLN A 140 -32.72 -2.25 -0.16
N SER A 141 -31.59 -1.65 0.25
CA SER A 141 -31.18 -0.35 -0.30
C SER A 141 -29.88 -0.40 -1.10
N ALA A 142 -29.26 -1.58 -1.28
CA ALA A 142 -27.91 -1.62 -1.81
C ALA A 142 -27.60 -2.53 -2.99
N MET A 143 -27.96 -3.81 -2.92
CA MET A 143 -27.59 -4.77 -3.94
C MET A 143 -28.68 -5.79 -4.11
N GLU A 144 -29.32 -5.71 -5.26
CA GLU A 144 -30.20 -6.73 -5.76
C GLU A 144 -29.36 -7.95 -6.16
N CYS A 145 -29.60 -9.10 -5.53
CA CYS A 145 -29.24 -10.42 -6.07
C CYS A 145 -30.54 -11.13 -6.48
N PRO A 146 -31.30 -10.62 -7.47
CA PRO A 146 -32.63 -11.15 -7.76
C PRO A 146 -32.47 -12.56 -8.30
N ASN A 147 -33.14 -13.51 -7.66
CA ASN A 147 -33.15 -14.93 -8.05
C ASN A 147 -31.80 -15.66 -7.91
N GLY A 148 -30.81 -15.06 -7.25
CA GLY A 148 -29.50 -15.68 -7.01
C GLY A 148 -29.31 -16.24 -5.59
N ASN A 149 -28.23 -16.99 -5.40
CA ASN A 149 -27.79 -17.42 -4.06
C ASN A 149 -26.73 -16.47 -3.52
N LEU A 150 -26.81 -16.17 -2.22
CA LEU A 150 -25.95 -15.21 -1.54
C LEU A 150 -24.99 -15.92 -0.58
N PHE A 151 -23.72 -15.52 -0.64
CA PHE A 151 -22.65 -16.04 0.22
C PHE A 151 -21.82 -14.90 0.80
N LYS A 152 -21.32 -15.12 2.02
CA LYS A 152 -20.20 -14.34 2.57
C LYS A 152 -18.89 -15.01 2.16
N VAL A 153 -17.98 -14.22 1.62
CA VAL A 153 -16.60 -14.64 1.30
C VAL A 153 -15.63 -13.65 1.95
N THR A 154 -14.57 -14.15 2.57
CA THR A 154 -13.54 -13.30 3.20
C THR A 154 -12.20 -13.58 2.51
N ILE A 155 -11.61 -12.55 1.93
CA ILE A 155 -10.31 -12.61 1.23
C ILE A 155 -9.35 -11.69 1.97
N ASN A 156 -8.27 -12.22 2.56
CA ASN A 156 -7.29 -11.44 3.33
C ASN A 156 -7.92 -10.46 4.34
N ASN A 157 -8.88 -10.94 5.13
CA ASN A 157 -9.67 -10.15 6.10
C ASN A 157 -10.62 -9.09 5.51
N ILE A 158 -10.79 -9.07 4.18
CA ILE A 158 -11.77 -8.22 3.50
C ILE A 158 -13.00 -9.06 3.18
N ASP A 159 -14.15 -8.62 3.67
CA ASP A 159 -15.44 -9.28 3.43
C ASP A 159 -16.05 -8.85 2.10
N PHE A 160 -16.63 -9.82 1.39
CA PHE A 160 -17.39 -9.65 0.17
C PHE A 160 -18.75 -10.33 0.28
N ALA A 161 -19.78 -9.69 -0.28
CA ALA A 161 -21.07 -10.31 -0.55
C ALA A 161 -21.03 -10.92 -1.97
N LEU A 162 -21.07 -12.26 -2.07
CA LEU A 162 -21.05 -12.97 -3.34
C LEU A 162 -22.46 -13.36 -3.75
N CYS A 163 -22.89 -12.91 -4.93
CA CYS A 163 -24.14 -13.27 -5.59
C CYS A 163 -23.87 -14.19 -6.78
N THR A 164 -24.49 -15.36 -6.83
CA THR A 164 -24.44 -16.27 -7.98
C THR A 164 -25.69 -16.13 -8.83
N VAL A 165 -25.53 -16.01 -10.15
CA VAL A 165 -26.66 -16.02 -11.11
C VAL A 165 -26.40 -17.12 -12.13
N ASP A 166 -27.06 -18.27 -11.93
CA ASP A 166 -27.03 -19.44 -12.81
C ASP A 166 -25.63 -19.90 -13.26
N SER A 167 -25.52 -20.47 -14.47
CA SER A 167 -24.28 -21.02 -15.04
C SER A 167 -23.41 -19.99 -15.77
N LEU A 168 -23.66 -18.69 -15.56
CA LEU A 168 -22.94 -17.61 -16.25
C LEU A 168 -21.75 -17.07 -15.43
N GLY A 169 -21.71 -17.35 -14.12
CA GLY A 169 -20.67 -16.88 -13.23
C GLY A 169 -21.23 -16.37 -11.91
N PHE A 170 -20.46 -15.50 -11.25
CA PHE A 170 -20.85 -14.85 -10.00
C PHE A 170 -20.29 -13.44 -9.91
N THR A 171 -20.87 -12.63 -9.03
CA THR A 171 -20.38 -11.29 -8.70
C THR A 171 -20.10 -11.21 -7.21
N MET A 172 -18.93 -10.70 -6.84
CA MET A 172 -18.56 -10.38 -5.47
C MET A 172 -18.57 -8.88 -5.28
N HIS A 173 -19.16 -8.45 -4.17
CA HIS A 173 -19.35 -7.06 -3.86
C HIS A 173 -18.67 -6.71 -2.55
N GLY A 174 -17.68 -5.82 -2.62
CA GLY A 174 -16.95 -5.31 -1.47
C GLY A 174 -17.08 -3.80 -1.32
N SER A 175 -16.53 -3.27 -0.23
CA SER A 175 -16.60 -1.82 0.05
C SER A 175 -15.75 -1.01 -0.93
N ASP A 176 -14.60 -1.57 -1.33
CA ASP A 176 -13.57 -0.88 -2.11
C ASP A 176 -13.57 -1.29 -3.59
N MET A 177 -14.12 -2.46 -3.91
CA MET A 177 -14.21 -2.98 -5.27
C MET A 177 -15.33 -3.98 -5.44
N ASP A 178 -15.79 -4.15 -6.67
CA ASP A 178 -16.59 -5.30 -7.11
C ASP A 178 -15.73 -6.22 -7.99
N VAL A 179 -16.07 -7.51 -8.01
CA VAL A 179 -15.42 -8.51 -8.84
C VAL A 179 -16.49 -9.32 -9.56
N LYS A 180 -16.57 -9.18 -10.88
CA LYS A 180 -17.41 -10.03 -11.72
C LYS A 180 -16.58 -11.19 -12.25
N VAL A 181 -17.08 -12.41 -12.13
CA VAL A 181 -16.39 -13.61 -12.61
C VAL A 181 -17.28 -14.29 -13.65
N GLU A 182 -16.73 -14.51 -14.84
CA GLU A 182 -17.39 -15.18 -15.96
C GLU A 182 -16.76 -16.57 -16.17
N TYR A 183 -17.58 -17.60 -16.35
CA TYR A 183 -17.13 -18.92 -16.76
C TYR A 183 -16.91 -18.95 -18.27
N LEU A 184 -15.71 -19.30 -18.72
CA LEU A 184 -15.37 -19.35 -20.14
C LEU A 184 -15.73 -20.71 -20.74
N ASN A 185 -16.33 -20.69 -21.93
CA ASN A 185 -16.72 -21.89 -22.67
C ASN A 185 -15.53 -22.72 -23.20
N ALA A 186 -14.33 -22.13 -23.24
CA ALA A 186 -13.14 -22.78 -23.75
C ALA A 186 -11.97 -22.57 -22.77
N HIS A 187 -11.15 -23.62 -22.65
CA HIS A 187 -9.93 -23.53 -21.85
C HIS A 187 -8.88 -22.66 -22.53
N LEU A 188 -8.24 -21.83 -21.72
CA LEU A 188 -7.14 -20.97 -22.15
C LEU A 188 -5.82 -21.68 -21.91
N ASN A 189 -4.93 -21.66 -22.90
CA ASN A 189 -3.55 -22.09 -22.72
C ASN A 189 -2.67 -20.85 -22.43
N ILE A 190 -2.42 -20.56 -21.15
CA ILE A 190 -1.58 -19.43 -20.73
C ILE A 190 -0.11 -19.84 -20.84
N ARG A 191 0.67 -19.12 -21.64
CA ARG A 191 2.09 -19.44 -21.88
C ARG A 191 2.98 -18.24 -21.59
N ILE A 192 4.18 -18.54 -21.10
CA ILE A 192 5.24 -17.54 -20.95
C ILE A 192 5.94 -17.35 -22.30
N PRO A 193 6.28 -16.11 -22.72
CA PRO A 193 6.90 -15.83 -24.02
C PRO A 193 8.31 -16.41 -24.24
N THR A 194 9.02 -16.83 -23.18
CA THR A 194 10.45 -17.24 -23.26
C THR A 194 10.75 -18.38 -22.29
N SER A 195 11.77 -19.20 -22.59
CA SER A 195 12.21 -20.30 -21.73
C SER A 195 12.71 -19.77 -20.38
N ILE A 196 12.06 -20.24 -19.31
CA ILE A 196 12.19 -19.83 -17.90
C ILE A 196 13.56 -20.20 -17.29
N SER A 197 14.41 -20.89 -18.06
CA SER A 197 15.66 -21.51 -17.62
C SER A 197 16.74 -20.53 -17.10
N GLU A 198 16.53 -19.22 -17.19
CA GLU A 198 17.44 -18.20 -16.65
C GLU A 198 16.89 -17.42 -15.44
N LEU A 199 15.59 -17.56 -15.10
CA LEU A 199 14.93 -16.83 -14.01
C LEU A 199 14.62 -17.76 -12.83
N ASN A 200 15.43 -17.70 -11.78
CA ASN A 200 15.25 -18.48 -10.55
C ASN A 200 14.20 -17.82 -9.63
N CYS A 201 12.93 -17.85 -10.03
CA CYS A 201 11.82 -17.24 -9.29
C CYS A 201 11.21 -18.19 -8.24
N ASP A 202 10.82 -17.64 -7.09
CA ASP A 202 10.13 -18.39 -6.05
C ASP A 202 8.67 -18.72 -6.41
N THR A 203 8.14 -19.77 -5.80
CA THR A 203 6.72 -20.14 -5.91
C THR A 203 5.88 -19.21 -5.04
N VAL A 204 4.98 -18.45 -5.66
CA VAL A 204 4.14 -17.43 -5.00
C VAL A 204 2.68 -17.83 -4.82
N ALA A 205 2.25 -18.92 -5.47
CA ALA A 205 0.92 -19.48 -5.30
C ALA A 205 0.97 -20.98 -5.08
N THR A 206 0.13 -21.45 -4.16
CA THR A 206 0.00 -22.86 -3.79
C THR A 206 -1.36 -23.40 -4.19
N ARG A 207 -1.45 -24.72 -4.25
CA ARG A 207 -2.68 -25.43 -4.60
C ARG A 207 -3.70 -25.28 -3.48
N SER A 208 -4.97 -25.24 -3.86
CA SER A 208 -6.10 -25.26 -2.91
C SER A 208 -6.93 -26.51 -3.13
N SER A 209 -7.38 -27.13 -2.03
CA SER A 209 -8.35 -28.23 -2.09
C SER A 209 -9.72 -27.68 -2.49
N ILE A 210 -10.44 -28.38 -3.37
CA ILE A 210 -11.77 -27.95 -3.81
C ILE A 210 -12.83 -28.57 -2.90
N THR A 211 -13.56 -27.72 -2.19
CA THR A 211 -14.72 -28.11 -1.40
C THR A 211 -15.97 -28.24 -2.27
N GLN A 212 -17.03 -28.84 -1.72
CA GLN A 212 -18.34 -28.91 -2.38
C GLN A 212 -18.88 -27.50 -2.72
N ILE A 213 -18.73 -26.53 -1.80
CA ILE A 213 -19.17 -25.15 -2.05
C ILE A 213 -18.30 -24.45 -3.08
N GLY A 214 -16.96 -24.61 -3.02
CA GLY A 214 -16.06 -24.06 -4.02
C GLY A 214 -16.37 -24.60 -5.42
N LYS A 215 -16.62 -25.90 -5.55
CA LYS A 215 -17.01 -26.51 -6.83
C LYS A 215 -18.33 -25.94 -7.37
N TYR A 216 -19.31 -25.72 -6.51
CA TYR A 216 -20.56 -25.05 -6.89
C TYR A 216 -20.30 -23.63 -7.40
N LEU A 217 -19.54 -22.83 -6.65
CA LEU A 217 -19.22 -21.43 -6.98
C LEU A 217 -18.30 -21.28 -8.21
N LEU A 218 -17.51 -22.30 -8.56
CA LEU A 218 -16.61 -22.26 -9.72
C LEU A 218 -17.23 -22.82 -11.00
N THR A 219 -18.35 -23.53 -10.92
CA THR A 219 -18.98 -24.19 -12.08
C THR A 219 -20.42 -23.79 -12.33
N GLY A 220 -21.09 -23.18 -11.34
CA GLY A 220 -22.54 -22.91 -11.36
C GLY A 220 -23.41 -24.17 -11.33
N LYS A 221 -22.82 -25.37 -11.19
CA LYS A 221 -23.55 -26.64 -11.19
C LYS A 221 -23.95 -27.01 -9.77
N LEU A 222 -25.25 -26.97 -9.49
CA LEU A 222 -25.84 -27.43 -8.23
C LEU A 222 -25.38 -28.85 -7.90
N ILE A 223 -24.93 -29.05 -6.67
CA ILE A 223 -24.63 -30.39 -6.16
C ILE A 223 -25.90 -30.90 -5.50
N GLN A 224 -26.45 -31.99 -6.02
CA GLN A 224 -27.55 -32.69 -5.36
C GLN A 224 -27.10 -33.14 -3.96
N GLY A 225 -27.77 -32.63 -2.92
CA GLY A 225 -27.55 -33.04 -1.53
C GLY A 225 -26.81 -32.03 -0.66
N ASN A 226 -27.53 -31.04 -0.14
CA ASN A 226 -27.88 -30.95 1.29
C ASN A 226 -28.57 -29.61 1.54
N ALA A 227 -29.88 -29.69 1.77
CA ALA A 227 -30.63 -28.59 2.34
C ALA A 227 -30.21 -28.41 3.82
N ARG A 228 -30.10 -27.15 4.24
CA ARG A 228 -30.18 -26.66 5.63
C ARG A 228 -28.91 -26.69 6.48
N SER A 229 -28.14 -25.61 6.38
CA SER A 229 -27.77 -24.83 7.56
C SER A 229 -27.41 -23.40 7.13
N LEU A 230 -28.42 -22.56 6.90
CA LEU A 230 -28.22 -21.13 6.67
C LEU A 230 -27.80 -20.49 8.01
N LYS A 231 -26.69 -19.75 8.04
CA LYS A 231 -26.41 -18.88 9.19
C LYS A 231 -27.35 -17.68 9.13
N ALA A 232 -27.67 -17.13 10.30
CA ALA A 232 -28.51 -15.94 10.44
C ALA A 232 -28.05 -14.81 9.50
N ALA A 233 -28.99 -13.98 9.06
CA ALA A 233 -28.74 -12.83 8.21
C ALA A 233 -27.57 -12.00 8.78
N ILE A 234 -26.48 -11.94 8.02
CA ILE A 234 -25.32 -11.11 8.35
C ILE A 234 -25.64 -9.70 7.90
N ASP A 235 -25.40 -8.70 8.75
CA ASP A 235 -25.51 -7.30 8.33
C ASP A 235 -24.32 -6.95 7.43
N PHE A 236 -24.60 -6.68 6.15
CA PHE A 236 -23.61 -6.21 5.18
C PHE A 236 -23.59 -4.68 5.04
N SER A 237 -24.27 -3.94 5.91
CA SER A 237 -24.29 -2.46 5.88
C SER A 237 -22.88 -1.83 5.85
N SER A 238 -21.89 -2.47 6.51
CA SER A 238 -20.48 -2.04 6.49
C SER A 238 -19.70 -2.48 5.26
N THR A 239 -20.19 -3.46 4.52
CA THR A 239 -19.51 -4.09 3.37
C THR A 239 -20.02 -3.51 2.05
N VAL A 240 -21.29 -3.09 2.03
CA VAL A 240 -22.02 -2.78 0.80
C VAL A 240 -23.05 -1.68 1.07
N SER A 241 -22.69 -0.42 0.82
CA SER A 241 -23.67 0.67 0.74
C SER A 241 -23.43 1.46 -0.56
N PRO A 242 -24.45 1.70 -1.43
CA PRO A 242 -24.27 2.34 -2.73
C PRO A 242 -24.54 3.85 -2.66
N THR A 243 -25.16 4.32 -1.59
CA THR A 243 -25.38 5.74 -1.30
C THR A 243 -24.35 6.27 -0.30
N THR A 244 -23.58 5.39 0.33
CA THR A 244 -22.34 5.72 1.01
C THR A 244 -21.34 4.65 0.66
N SER A 245 -20.40 4.91 -0.25
CA SER A 245 -19.14 4.19 -0.22
C SER A 245 -18.64 4.18 1.24
N SER A 246 -17.76 3.26 1.61
CA SER A 246 -16.98 3.40 2.84
C SER A 246 -16.03 4.62 2.78
N ALA A 247 -16.48 5.74 2.22
CA ALA A 247 -15.82 7.03 2.21
C ALA A 247 -15.67 7.46 3.66
N CYS A 248 -14.43 7.42 4.11
CA CYS A 248 -14.10 8.00 5.36
C CYS A 248 -14.37 9.49 5.31
N SER A 249 -15.12 9.94 6.31
CA SER A 249 -15.41 11.34 6.54
C SER A 249 -14.76 11.75 7.86
N CYS A 250 -14.52 13.05 8.01
CA CYS A 250 -13.95 13.55 9.25
C CYS A 250 -14.92 13.30 10.42
N LYS A 251 -14.42 12.61 11.45
CA LYS A 251 -15.13 12.30 12.69
C LYS A 251 -14.93 13.35 13.77
N SER A 252 -14.04 14.32 13.54
CA SER A 252 -13.77 15.47 14.42
C SER A 252 -14.14 16.79 13.75
N THR A 253 -14.02 17.88 14.51
CA THR A 253 -14.12 19.22 13.94
C THR A 253 -12.97 19.44 12.96
N ARG A 254 -13.30 19.89 11.75
CA ARG A 254 -12.30 20.26 10.74
C ARG A 254 -11.40 21.38 11.27
N ARG A 255 -10.10 21.24 11.05
CA ARG A 255 -9.06 22.12 11.59
C ARG A 255 -8.04 22.48 10.51
N PRO A 256 -7.38 23.64 10.61
CA PRO A 256 -6.19 23.91 9.81
C PRO A 256 -5.15 22.79 9.97
N CYS A 257 -4.63 22.32 8.85
CA CYS A 257 -3.59 21.30 8.79
C CYS A 257 -2.27 21.90 8.33
N ILE A 258 -1.18 21.42 8.90
CA ILE A 258 0.17 21.76 8.45
C ILE A 258 1.05 20.52 8.32
N PHE A 259 1.72 20.43 7.17
CA PHE A 259 2.53 19.29 6.77
C PHE A 259 4.02 19.66 6.75
N PHE A 260 4.85 18.86 7.43
CA PHE A 260 6.30 19.02 7.49
C PHE A 260 7.01 17.88 6.75
N HIS A 261 7.85 18.24 5.77
CA HIS A 261 8.64 17.27 5.03
C HIS A 261 9.81 16.71 5.86
N GLY A 262 10.33 15.57 5.45
CA GLY A 262 11.51 14.92 6.03
C GLY A 262 12.84 15.47 5.50
N TRP A 263 13.90 14.67 5.67
CA TRP A 263 15.26 14.99 5.23
C TRP A 263 15.39 15.18 3.71
N GLY A 264 16.42 15.91 3.29
CA GLY A 264 16.79 16.06 1.88
C GLY A 264 16.26 17.32 1.19
N ARG A 265 16.00 18.40 1.92
CA ARG A 265 15.65 19.72 1.36
C ARG A 265 16.50 20.83 1.98
N ASP A 266 17.21 21.58 1.16
CA ASP A 266 18.02 22.75 1.54
C ASP A 266 17.31 24.08 1.29
N VAL A 267 16.41 24.13 0.30
CA VAL A 267 15.57 25.31 0.02
C VAL A 267 14.50 25.49 1.10
N GLU A 268 14.73 26.48 1.96
CA GLU A 268 13.81 26.95 3.00
C GLU A 268 12.93 28.10 2.48
N MET A 269 11.65 28.09 2.85
CA MET A 269 10.74 29.20 2.57
C MET A 269 10.52 30.07 3.82
N PRO A 270 10.37 31.39 3.67
CA PRO A 270 10.21 32.31 4.80
C PRO A 270 8.87 32.16 5.53
N GLU A 271 7.86 31.60 4.88
CA GLU A 271 6.50 31.41 5.40
C GLU A 271 5.93 30.03 5.10
N ASN A 272 4.78 29.71 5.68
CA ASN A 272 4.01 28.51 5.36
C ASN A 272 3.44 28.59 3.94
N GLN A 273 3.65 27.54 3.15
CA GLN A 273 3.25 27.50 1.75
C GLN A 273 1.85 26.91 1.60
N ASN A 274 1.14 27.31 0.54
CA ASN A 274 -0.17 26.74 0.19
C ASN A 274 -0.07 25.47 -0.65
N ASN A 275 1.10 25.19 -1.22
CA ASN A 275 1.33 24.04 -2.07
C ASN A 275 2.76 23.50 -1.89
N TYR A 276 2.90 22.18 -1.88
CA TYR A 276 4.19 21.52 -1.98
C TYR A 276 4.07 20.11 -2.64
N THR A 277 3.46 20.07 -3.82
CA THR A 277 3.23 18.82 -4.58
C THR A 277 4.49 18.00 -4.85
N GLU A 278 5.65 18.65 -5.01
CA GLU A 278 6.94 17.97 -5.23
C GLU A 278 7.26 16.95 -4.11
N TYR A 279 6.88 17.24 -2.85
CA TYR A 279 7.11 16.34 -1.73
C TYR A 279 5.90 15.47 -1.39
N TRP A 280 4.71 16.08 -1.41
CA TRP A 280 3.48 15.49 -0.87
C TRP A 280 2.51 14.96 -1.92
N GLY A 281 2.83 15.11 -3.21
CA GLY A 281 1.97 14.71 -4.32
C GLY A 281 0.85 15.69 -4.61
N GLU A 282 0.23 15.56 -5.78
CA GLU A 282 -0.81 16.47 -6.27
C GLU A 282 -2.17 16.22 -5.59
N HIS A 283 -2.44 14.97 -5.21
CA HIS A 283 -3.76 14.55 -4.74
C HIS A 283 -3.92 14.58 -3.21
N LEU A 284 -2.96 15.11 -2.45
CA LEU A 284 -3.07 15.13 -0.98
C LEU A 284 -4.35 15.82 -0.49
N PHE A 285 -4.76 16.91 -1.17
CA PHE A 285 -5.97 17.66 -0.84
C PHE A 285 -7.24 16.80 -0.91
N GLU A 286 -7.30 15.81 -1.79
CA GLU A 286 -8.45 14.91 -1.95
C GLU A 286 -8.59 13.92 -0.77
N HIS A 287 -7.49 13.69 -0.04
CA HIS A 287 -7.38 12.65 0.99
C HIS A 287 -7.28 13.22 2.41
N THR A 288 -7.74 14.45 2.64
CA THR A 288 -7.59 15.17 3.91
C THR A 288 -8.92 15.69 4.46
N PRO A 289 -9.93 14.81 4.68
CA PRO A 289 -11.31 15.23 4.98
C PRO A 289 -11.47 16.07 6.26
N CYS A 290 -10.50 15.97 7.19
CA CYS A 290 -10.45 16.74 8.43
C CYS A 290 -9.73 18.08 8.35
N CYS A 291 -9.12 18.41 7.22
CA CYS A 291 -8.42 19.66 7.03
C CYS A 291 -9.40 20.74 6.53
N SER A 292 -9.57 21.83 7.29
CA SER A 292 -10.30 23.01 6.81
C SER A 292 -9.45 23.87 5.88
N SER A 293 -8.12 23.79 6.02
CA SER A 293 -7.12 24.39 5.16
C SER A 293 -5.84 23.57 5.27
N ILE A 294 -4.97 23.64 4.26
CA ILE A 294 -3.69 22.90 4.24
C ILE A 294 -2.56 23.89 4.03
N LYS A 295 -1.52 23.75 4.85
CA LYS A 295 -0.27 24.49 4.78
C LYS A 295 0.91 23.52 4.75
N PHE A 296 2.02 23.97 4.19
CA PHE A 296 3.27 23.21 4.13
C PHE A 296 4.41 24.01 4.73
N ALA A 297 5.10 23.45 5.71
CA ALA A 297 6.33 24.01 6.24
C ALA A 297 7.51 23.49 5.42
N ARG A 298 8.25 24.41 4.79
CA ARG A 298 9.49 24.12 4.06
C ARG A 298 10.67 24.69 4.83
N LEU A 299 11.42 23.81 5.50
CA LEU A 299 12.57 24.16 6.32
C LEU A 299 13.84 23.52 5.77
N ASN A 300 15.00 24.13 6.04
CA ASN A 300 16.26 23.49 5.69
C ASN A 300 16.43 22.23 6.56
N THR A 301 16.52 21.07 5.93
CA THR A 301 16.61 19.73 6.54
C THR A 301 17.84 18.97 6.08
N ILE A 302 18.77 19.67 5.44
CA ILE A 302 20.12 19.17 5.10
C ILE A 302 21.13 19.82 6.06
N ASN A 303 21.06 21.14 6.22
CA ASN A 303 22.09 21.89 6.94
C ASN A 303 21.74 22.17 8.40
N ASP A 304 20.45 22.13 8.75
CA ASP A 304 19.97 22.43 10.09
C ASP A 304 19.55 21.13 10.81
N PRO A 305 20.32 20.67 11.82
CA PRO A 305 19.99 19.46 12.56
C PRO A 305 18.76 19.66 13.46
N TRP A 306 17.99 18.60 13.70
CA TRP A 306 16.78 18.66 14.54
C TRP A 306 17.05 19.03 16.00
N THR A 307 18.29 18.81 16.47
CA THR A 307 18.77 19.20 17.80
C THR A 307 19.06 20.71 17.92
N SER A 308 19.12 21.44 16.80
CA SER A 308 19.38 22.88 16.81
C SER A 308 18.20 23.65 17.38
N ARG A 309 18.45 24.47 18.41
CA ARG A 309 17.44 25.37 18.98
C ARG A 309 16.87 26.34 17.94
N ARG A 310 17.67 26.74 16.95
CA ARG A 310 17.20 27.58 15.82
C ARG A 310 16.18 26.83 14.97
N GLN A 311 16.47 25.58 14.63
CA GLN A 311 15.58 24.74 13.83
C GLN A 311 14.27 24.44 14.57
N GLN A 312 14.37 24.11 15.86
CA GLN A 312 13.22 23.88 16.71
C GLN A 312 12.33 25.13 16.85
N ARG A 313 12.93 26.33 16.95
CA ARG A 313 12.17 27.59 16.95
C ARG A 313 11.43 27.80 15.63
N LYS A 314 12.09 27.59 14.49
CA LYS A 314 11.44 27.66 13.17
C LYS A 314 10.23 26.71 13.10
N VAL A 315 10.33 25.49 13.65
CA VAL A 315 9.18 24.56 13.71
C VAL A 315 8.02 25.16 14.51
N CYS A 316 8.29 25.67 15.72
CA CYS A 316 7.26 26.33 16.53
C CYS A 316 6.64 27.53 15.82
N ASP A 317 7.45 28.43 15.24
CA ASP A 317 6.97 29.62 14.53
C ASP A 317 6.04 29.22 13.37
N ARG A 318 6.39 28.17 12.61
CA ARG A 318 5.56 27.63 11.53
C ARG A 318 4.24 27.08 12.03
N LEU A 319 4.22 26.41 13.19
CA LEU A 319 3.00 25.83 13.78
C LEU A 319 2.07 26.89 14.37
N LEU A 320 2.63 27.87 15.10
CA LEU A 320 1.88 28.94 15.73
C LEU A 320 1.19 29.83 14.70
N ALA A 321 1.81 30.03 13.52
CA ALA A 321 1.25 30.82 12.43
C ALA A 321 0.08 30.16 11.66
N VAL A 322 -0.33 28.93 12.02
CA VAL A 322 -1.38 28.20 11.27
C VAL A 322 -2.78 28.58 11.72
N SER A 323 -2.96 28.81 13.02
CA SER A 323 -4.25 29.15 13.60
C SER A 323 -4.15 30.45 14.39
N ASP A 324 -5.02 31.39 14.06
CA ASP A 324 -5.16 32.68 14.76
C ASP A 324 -5.58 32.53 16.24
N LYS A 325 -5.96 31.32 16.67
CA LYS A 325 -6.27 30.98 18.07
C LYS A 325 -5.02 30.59 18.87
N SER A 326 -3.89 30.38 18.21
CA SER A 326 -2.62 30.08 18.87
C SER A 326 -2.14 31.29 19.66
N THR A 327 -1.39 31.04 20.73
CA THR A 327 -0.71 32.09 21.51
C THR A 327 0.79 32.06 21.22
N ASP A 328 1.59 32.89 21.88
CA ASP A 328 3.05 32.96 21.68
C ASP A 328 3.78 31.61 21.84
N VAL A 329 3.20 30.65 22.57
CA VAL A 329 3.84 29.35 22.85
C VAL A 329 2.90 28.15 22.68
N LYS A 330 1.61 28.36 22.47
CA LYS A 330 0.60 27.28 22.49
C LYS A 330 -0.06 27.13 21.12
N ILE A 331 0.10 25.95 20.52
CA ILE A 331 -0.45 25.58 19.22
C ILE A 331 -1.88 25.08 19.41
N VAL A 332 -2.86 25.85 18.92
CA VAL A 332 -4.29 25.59 19.16
C VAL A 332 -4.98 25.19 17.86
N ASN A 333 -5.97 24.31 17.96
CA ASN A 333 -6.90 23.97 16.88
C ASN A 333 -6.21 23.55 15.57
N THR A 334 -5.10 22.81 15.65
CA THR A 334 -4.25 22.50 14.48
C THR A 334 -4.00 20.99 14.37
N ILE A 335 -4.11 20.44 13.16
CA ILE A 335 -3.66 19.08 12.86
C ILE A 335 -2.24 19.19 12.28
N VAL A 336 -1.27 18.64 13.01
CA VAL A 336 0.14 18.67 12.64
C VAL A 336 0.52 17.32 12.05
N VAL A 337 1.01 17.32 10.82
CA VAL A 337 1.46 16.12 10.12
C VAL A 337 2.96 16.22 9.88
N THR A 338 3.72 15.29 10.43
CA THR A 338 5.19 15.25 10.27
C THR A 338 5.61 13.97 9.57
N HIS A 339 6.47 14.06 8.57
CA HIS A 339 7.11 12.91 7.97
C HIS A 339 8.60 12.81 8.30
N SER A 340 9.08 11.62 8.63
CA SER A 340 10.49 11.30 8.81
C SER A 340 11.17 12.26 9.80
N LEU A 341 12.31 12.85 9.43
CA LEU A 341 13.09 13.80 10.23
C LEU A 341 12.25 14.91 10.90
N SER A 342 11.18 15.40 10.27
CA SER A 342 10.36 16.45 10.90
C SER A 342 9.63 16.00 12.16
N GLY A 343 9.40 14.70 12.34
CA GLY A 343 8.89 14.17 13.60
C GLY A 343 9.85 14.41 14.76
N LEU A 344 11.16 14.19 14.53
CA LEU A 344 12.20 14.53 15.50
C LEU A 344 12.30 16.04 15.73
N MET A 345 12.15 16.84 14.67
CA MET A 345 12.20 18.30 14.79
C MET A 345 11.08 18.83 15.69
N LEU A 346 9.86 18.31 15.54
CA LEU A 346 8.73 18.65 16.42
C LEU A 346 8.94 18.10 17.83
N ALA A 347 9.35 16.85 17.98
CA ALA A 347 9.64 16.25 19.29
C ALA A 347 10.69 17.08 20.07
N GLY A 348 11.76 17.50 19.39
CA GLY A 348 12.80 18.35 19.96
C GLY A 348 12.29 19.75 20.33
N ALA A 349 11.41 20.34 19.53
CA ALA A 349 10.84 21.64 19.83
C ALA A 349 9.92 21.61 21.06
N LEU A 350 9.10 20.56 21.18
CA LEU A 350 8.24 20.32 22.33
C LEU A 350 9.05 20.00 23.59
N SER A 351 10.09 19.16 23.48
CA SER A 351 10.92 18.78 24.63
C SER A 351 11.75 19.94 25.17
N SER A 352 12.18 20.85 24.30
CA SER A 352 12.85 22.12 24.67
C SER A 352 11.90 23.19 25.23
N GLY A 353 10.58 22.94 25.21
CA GLY A 353 9.57 23.89 25.69
C GLY A 353 9.46 25.16 24.86
N LEU A 354 9.87 25.14 23.60
CA LEU A 354 9.75 26.31 22.70
C LEU A 354 8.29 26.54 22.27
N CYS A 355 7.50 25.48 22.21
CA CYS A 355 6.06 25.53 22.04
C CYS A 355 5.41 24.28 22.66
N THR A 356 4.09 24.29 22.77
CA THR A 356 3.27 23.21 23.32
C THR A 356 2.06 22.96 22.45
N LEU A 357 1.55 21.72 22.44
CA LEU A 357 0.31 21.36 21.76
C LEU A 357 -0.87 21.48 22.73
N ASP A 358 -1.90 22.22 22.34
CA ASP A 358 -3.17 22.25 23.05
C ASP A 358 -3.96 20.94 22.82
N SER A 359 -4.87 20.59 23.73
CA SER A 359 -5.76 19.43 23.59
C SER A 359 -6.67 19.49 22.36
N SER A 360 -6.92 20.68 21.80
CA SER A 360 -7.64 20.85 20.52
C SER A 360 -6.80 20.53 19.28
N SER A 361 -5.48 20.37 19.44
CA SER A 361 -4.55 20.03 18.37
C SER A 361 -4.26 18.53 18.35
N SER A 362 -3.83 18.01 17.19
CA SER A 362 -3.50 16.59 17.04
C SER A 362 -2.21 16.44 16.24
N TRP A 363 -1.29 15.60 16.72
CA TRP A 363 -0.06 15.28 16.00
C TRP A 363 -0.14 13.89 15.38
N VAL A 364 -0.09 13.85 14.04
CA VAL A 364 -0.03 12.64 13.22
C VAL A 364 1.40 12.48 12.69
N ALA A 365 2.08 11.41 13.06
CA ALA A 365 3.47 11.17 12.66
C ALA A 365 3.58 10.06 11.61
N LEU A 366 4.41 10.29 10.59
CA LEU A 366 4.65 9.37 9.48
C LEU A 366 6.11 8.94 9.50
N ALA A 367 6.38 7.71 9.95
CA ALA A 367 7.73 7.12 10.07
C ALA A 367 8.81 8.01 10.73
N PRO A 368 8.58 8.59 11.93
CA PRO A 368 9.58 9.43 12.58
C PRO A 368 10.76 8.62 13.17
N PRO A 369 12.04 8.93 12.91
CA PRO A 369 13.16 8.17 13.46
C PRO A 369 13.50 8.56 14.91
N MET A 370 12.63 8.23 15.88
CA MET A 370 12.77 8.66 17.29
C MET A 370 13.96 8.03 18.04
N MET A 371 14.68 7.09 17.43
CA MET A 371 15.97 6.56 17.91
C MET A 371 17.09 6.71 16.87
N GLY A 372 16.88 7.51 15.82
CA GLY A 372 17.80 7.61 14.68
C GLY A 372 17.53 6.57 13.60
N SER A 373 18.45 6.45 12.64
CA SER A 373 18.31 5.62 11.45
C SER A 373 19.63 4.98 11.09
N GLY A 374 19.62 3.67 10.81
CA GLY A 374 20.79 2.96 10.30
C GLY A 374 21.33 3.53 8.98
N ALA A 375 20.50 4.27 8.23
CA ALA A 375 20.93 4.99 7.03
C ALA A 375 21.95 6.11 7.35
N ALA A 376 21.77 6.80 8.48
CA ALA A 376 22.68 7.85 8.92
C ALA A 376 24.05 7.29 9.34
N ASP A 377 24.04 6.15 10.04
CA ASP A 377 25.25 5.45 10.45
C ASP A 377 26.00 4.91 9.22
N PHE A 378 25.28 4.29 8.27
CA PHE A 378 25.84 3.79 7.02
C PHE A 378 26.48 4.90 6.17
N ALA A 379 25.84 6.06 6.06
CA ALA A 379 26.38 7.20 5.31
C ALA A 379 27.69 7.72 5.93
N GLN A 380 27.76 7.76 7.26
CA GLN A 380 28.98 8.16 7.97
C GLN A 380 30.08 7.12 7.82
N GLU A 381 29.76 5.84 7.96
CA GLU A 381 30.71 4.75 7.77
C GLU A 381 31.26 4.68 6.34
N SER A 382 30.41 4.99 5.35
CA SER A 382 30.82 5.09 3.95
C SER A 382 31.83 6.22 3.74
N CYS A 383 31.60 7.39 4.34
CA CYS A 383 32.50 8.53 4.24
C CYS A 383 33.80 8.37 5.03
N ASP A 384 33.82 7.50 6.04
CA ASP A 384 35.05 7.12 6.75
C ASP A 384 35.92 6.13 5.94
N GLY A 385 35.47 5.69 4.75
CA GLY A 385 36.20 4.78 3.88
C GLY A 385 36.15 3.31 4.29
N ASN A 386 35.25 2.94 5.21
CA ASN A 386 35.17 1.59 5.77
C ASN A 386 34.28 0.63 4.95
N LEU A 387 33.57 1.12 3.94
CA LEU A 387 32.68 0.33 3.09
C LEU A 387 33.19 0.33 1.63
N GLY A 388 33.82 -0.77 1.21
CA GLY A 388 34.24 -0.96 -0.19
C GLY A 388 33.04 -1.20 -1.13
N VAL A 389 33.11 -0.66 -2.35
CA VAL A 389 32.27 -0.91 -3.58
C VAL A 389 30.74 -0.76 -3.48
N VAL A 390 30.10 -0.79 -2.30
CA VAL A 390 28.64 -0.57 -2.13
C VAL A 390 28.25 0.92 -2.30
N ALA A 391 29.24 1.82 -2.33
CA ALA A 391 29.04 3.27 -2.38
C ALA A 391 28.39 3.81 -3.68
N THR A 392 28.46 3.08 -4.80
CA THR A 392 28.00 3.57 -6.12
C THR A 392 26.49 3.46 -6.35
N GLU A 393 25.79 2.57 -5.65
CA GLU A 393 24.37 2.29 -5.93
C GLU A 393 23.39 3.21 -5.16
N PHE A 394 23.87 3.87 -4.09
CA PHE A 394 23.07 4.76 -3.22
C PHE A 394 23.60 6.20 -3.19
N GLY A 395 23.97 6.74 -4.36
CA GLY A 395 24.60 8.07 -4.48
C GLY A 395 23.85 9.23 -3.82
N GLU A 396 22.55 9.12 -3.56
CA GLU A 396 21.80 10.13 -2.78
C GLU A 396 22.16 10.12 -1.27
N LEU A 397 22.53 8.96 -0.72
CA LEU A 397 22.94 8.76 0.68
C LEU A 397 24.46 8.84 0.85
N THR A 398 25.23 8.25 -0.07
CA THR A 398 26.69 8.12 0.02
C THR A 398 27.46 9.12 -0.83
N GLY A 399 26.81 9.76 -1.81
CA GLY A 399 27.48 10.62 -2.81
C GLY A 399 27.84 12.01 -2.31
N LYS A 400 27.59 12.33 -1.03
CA LYS A 400 27.96 13.61 -0.40
C LYS A 400 28.76 13.36 0.87
N CYS A 401 30.08 13.29 0.74
CA CYS A 401 31.01 13.27 1.87
C CYS A 401 31.63 14.66 2.11
N PRO A 402 31.71 15.13 3.37
CA PRO A 402 31.16 14.49 4.56
C PRO A 402 29.62 14.52 4.58
N PRO A 403 28.94 13.60 5.29
CA PRO A 403 27.49 13.61 5.38
C PRO A 403 26.97 14.94 5.94
N ASP A 404 25.78 15.36 5.50
CA ASP A 404 25.22 16.64 5.92
C ASP A 404 24.89 16.68 7.42
N PRO A 405 24.88 17.88 8.04
CA PRO A 405 24.65 18.02 9.47
C PRO A 405 23.36 17.39 9.98
N ALA A 406 22.27 17.45 9.21
CA ALA A 406 20.99 16.88 9.61
C ALA A 406 21.03 15.34 9.60
N LEU A 407 21.66 14.74 8.58
CA LEU A 407 21.86 13.30 8.51
C LEU A 407 22.74 12.80 9.66
N LYS A 408 23.84 13.48 9.99
CA LYS A 408 24.68 13.15 11.16
C LYS A 408 23.93 13.24 12.48
N ALA A 409 23.00 14.19 12.60
CA ALA A 409 22.15 14.29 13.79
C ALA A 409 21.09 13.18 13.87
N MET A 410 20.95 12.32 12.84
CA MET A 410 20.07 11.15 12.83
C MET A 410 20.80 9.83 13.13
N SER A 411 22.08 9.86 13.56
CA SER A 411 22.80 8.67 13.98
C SER A 411 22.02 7.87 15.01
N TYR A 412 22.14 6.54 14.97
CA TYR A 412 21.37 5.67 15.85
C TYR A 412 21.72 5.89 17.32
N GLN A 413 20.71 6.00 18.18
CA GLN A 413 20.87 6.24 19.61
C GLN A 413 21.73 5.13 20.26
N GLY A 414 22.78 5.53 20.98
CA GLY A 414 23.76 4.61 21.57
C GLY A 414 24.69 3.93 20.56
N GLY A 415 24.56 4.23 19.27
CA GLY A 415 25.41 3.72 18.19
C GLY A 415 26.77 4.41 18.10
N LYS A 416 27.64 3.89 17.22
CA LYS A 416 29.03 4.36 17.01
C LYS A 416 29.12 5.85 16.68
N TYR A 417 28.16 6.37 15.92
CA TYR A 417 28.13 7.75 15.43
C TYR A 417 27.25 8.67 16.30
N SER A 418 26.72 8.17 17.42
CA SER A 418 25.98 9.00 18.39
C SER A 418 26.89 9.52 19.50
N SER A 419 26.48 10.63 20.10
CA SER A 419 27.13 11.25 21.26
C SER A 419 26.19 11.21 22.46
N LYS A 420 26.74 11.28 23.68
CA LYS A 420 25.92 11.35 24.90
C LYS A 420 24.89 12.48 24.88
N SER A 421 25.22 13.62 24.25
CA SER A 421 24.29 14.73 24.08
C SER A 421 23.18 14.42 23.09
N LEU A 422 23.48 13.71 21.99
CA LEU A 422 22.48 13.28 21.02
C LEU A 422 21.56 12.22 21.64
N ASP A 423 22.11 11.27 22.39
CA ASP A 423 21.34 10.26 23.11
C ASP A 423 20.38 10.89 24.13
N ALA A 424 20.86 11.89 24.89
CA ALA A 424 20.01 12.64 25.82
C ALA A 424 18.90 13.42 25.08
N ALA A 425 19.20 13.97 23.90
CA ALA A 425 18.20 14.63 23.07
C ALA A 425 17.13 13.64 22.57
N TYR A 426 17.52 12.42 22.18
CA TYR A 426 16.58 11.36 21.81
C TYR A 426 15.66 10.98 22.96
N VAL A 427 16.20 10.78 24.17
CA VAL A 427 15.38 10.47 25.36
C VAL A 427 14.34 11.58 25.62
N ALA A 428 14.76 12.84 25.52
CA ALA A 428 13.85 13.98 25.70
C ALA A 428 12.79 14.04 24.58
N ALA A 429 13.19 13.82 23.33
CA ALA A 429 12.29 13.77 22.17
C ALA A 429 11.27 12.64 22.27
N GLN A 430 11.68 11.42 22.65
CA GLN A 430 10.80 10.27 22.86
C GLN A 430 9.76 10.55 23.94
N LYS A 431 10.16 11.16 25.06
CA LYS A 431 9.22 11.55 26.12
C LYS A 431 8.18 12.56 25.61
N ALA A 432 8.61 13.57 24.85
CA ALA A 432 7.70 14.54 24.24
C ALA A 432 6.80 13.88 23.19
N PHE A 433 7.34 12.98 22.37
CA PHE A 433 6.59 12.21 21.37
C PHE A 433 5.48 11.37 22.02
N GLN A 434 5.82 10.52 22.98
CA GLN A 434 4.85 9.65 23.67
C GLN A 434 3.75 10.44 24.39
N ALA A 435 4.07 11.63 24.92
CA ALA A 435 3.10 12.47 25.60
C ALA A 435 2.14 13.21 24.67
N ASN A 436 2.51 13.41 23.39
CA ASN A 436 1.78 14.32 22.49
C ASN A 436 1.29 13.67 21.18
N VAL A 437 1.85 12.54 20.76
CA VAL A 437 1.47 11.89 19.50
C VAL A 437 0.04 11.35 19.61
N TYR A 438 -0.81 11.75 18.66
CA TYR A 438 -2.19 11.26 18.58
C TYR A 438 -2.27 9.95 17.79
N ALA A 439 -1.48 9.86 16.71
CA ALA A 439 -1.43 8.74 15.80
C ALA A 439 -0.07 8.65 15.13
N VAL A 440 0.38 7.42 14.83
CA VAL A 440 1.62 7.19 14.09
C VAL A 440 1.47 5.98 13.18
N ILE A 441 2.03 6.12 11.98
CA ILE A 441 2.21 5.02 11.02
C ILE A 441 3.69 4.60 11.04
N CYS A 442 3.92 3.32 11.33
CA CYS A 442 5.24 2.67 11.33
C CYS A 442 5.19 1.43 10.44
N SER A 443 6.33 0.96 9.94
CA SER A 443 6.38 -0.23 9.09
C SER A 443 7.27 -1.31 9.68
N LYS A 444 6.87 -2.57 9.46
CA LYS A 444 7.66 -3.77 9.71
C LYS A 444 8.27 -4.36 8.43
N ARG A 445 8.00 -3.80 7.24
CA ARG A 445 8.57 -4.28 5.97
C ARG A 445 8.82 -3.14 4.98
N SER A 446 9.98 -3.18 4.32
CA SER A 446 10.40 -2.21 3.31
C SER A 446 9.85 -2.50 1.91
N SER A 447 9.06 -3.56 1.74
CA SER A 447 8.51 -3.98 0.45
C SER A 447 7.55 -2.96 -0.15
N GLY A 448 6.87 -2.14 0.64
CA GLY A 448 6.04 -1.06 0.12
C GLY A 448 4.88 -1.45 -0.80
N LEU A 449 4.33 -0.43 -1.43
CA LEU A 449 3.45 -0.47 -2.58
C LEU A 449 4.28 -0.56 -3.87
N LEU A 450 3.70 -1.13 -4.92
CA LEU A 450 4.37 -1.16 -6.21
C LEU A 450 4.57 0.25 -6.75
N SER A 451 5.82 0.61 -6.93
CA SER A 451 6.24 1.85 -7.57
C SER A 451 7.70 1.73 -8.00
N VAL A 452 8.16 2.63 -8.86
CA VAL A 452 9.60 2.73 -9.17
C VAL A 452 10.48 2.94 -7.93
N ARG A 453 9.91 3.45 -6.82
CA ARG A 453 10.62 3.63 -5.56
C ARG A 453 10.71 2.36 -4.72
N GLN A 454 9.87 1.37 -5.00
CA GLN A 454 9.83 0.10 -4.27
C GLN A 454 11.18 -0.62 -4.28
N VAL A 455 11.76 -0.77 -5.47
CA VAL A 455 13.04 -1.48 -5.67
C VAL A 455 14.16 -0.83 -4.85
N MET A 456 14.21 0.50 -4.85
CA MET A 456 15.20 1.27 -4.09
C MET A 456 15.07 1.03 -2.58
N TYR A 457 13.88 1.19 -2.01
CA TYR A 457 13.69 1.02 -0.56
C TYR A 457 13.78 -0.44 -0.10
N TRP A 458 13.40 -1.38 -0.96
CA TRP A 458 13.61 -2.80 -0.69
C TRP A 458 15.10 -3.14 -0.59
N ALA A 459 15.92 -2.63 -1.52
CA ALA A 459 17.37 -2.79 -1.47
C ALA A 459 17.95 -2.13 -0.20
N LEU A 460 17.52 -0.91 0.13
CA LEU A 460 17.93 -0.21 1.37
C LEU A 460 17.56 -0.99 2.64
N GLY A 461 16.38 -1.61 2.68
CA GLY A 461 15.95 -2.45 3.80
C GLY A 461 16.81 -3.70 4.02
N LYS A 462 17.53 -4.16 2.99
CA LYS A 462 18.45 -5.31 3.07
C LYS A 462 19.90 -4.91 3.33
N ILE A 463 20.33 -3.75 2.83
CA ILE A 463 21.73 -3.33 2.78
C ILE A 463 22.11 -2.46 3.96
N LEU A 464 21.19 -1.58 4.41
CA LEU A 464 21.48 -0.72 5.54
C LEU A 464 21.56 -1.53 6.85
N PRO A 465 22.43 -1.12 7.80
CA PRO A 465 22.62 -1.77 9.08
C PRO A 465 21.44 -1.48 10.02
N HIS A 466 20.29 -2.06 9.71
CA HIS A 466 19.10 -2.00 10.56
C HIS A 466 19.31 -2.86 11.82
N HIS A 467 18.82 -2.39 12.96
CA HIS A 467 18.87 -3.16 14.20
C HIS A 467 17.89 -4.33 14.20
N SER A 468 16.92 -4.32 13.28
CA SER A 468 15.96 -5.38 13.11
C SER A 468 15.60 -5.61 11.63
N LYS A 469 14.97 -6.75 11.35
CA LYS A 469 14.34 -6.99 10.03
C LYS A 469 13.04 -6.19 9.83
N GLN A 470 12.57 -5.49 10.87
CA GLN A 470 11.35 -4.71 10.85
C GLN A 470 11.68 -3.24 10.58
N ASN A 471 11.66 -2.84 9.32
CA ASN A 471 11.97 -1.47 8.90
C ASN A 471 11.18 -1.10 7.65
N ASP A 472 11.08 0.20 7.38
CA ASP A 472 10.48 0.75 6.16
C ASP A 472 11.51 0.98 5.03
N GLY A 473 12.74 0.46 5.19
CA GLY A 473 13.88 0.71 4.31
C GLY A 473 14.79 1.83 4.80
N MET A 474 14.35 2.70 5.71
CA MET A 474 15.16 3.80 6.27
C MET A 474 15.12 3.81 7.80
N VAL A 475 13.98 3.50 8.40
CA VAL A 475 13.72 3.62 9.83
C VAL A 475 13.24 2.27 10.35
N ASP A 476 13.90 1.79 11.39
CA ASP A 476 13.47 0.62 12.15
C ASP A 476 12.11 0.87 12.82
N PHE A 477 11.28 -0.17 12.94
CA PHE A 477 9.99 -0.10 13.63
C PHE A 477 10.14 0.47 15.05
N GLU A 478 11.14 0.02 15.81
CA GLU A 478 11.37 0.47 17.19
C GLU A 478 11.71 1.96 17.25
N SER A 479 12.57 2.42 16.33
CA SER A 479 12.88 3.84 16.16
C SER A 479 11.62 4.63 15.78
N CYS A 480 10.79 4.11 14.89
CA CYS A 480 9.51 4.73 14.54
C CYS A 480 8.53 4.83 15.70
N ALA A 481 8.41 3.75 16.49
CA ALA A 481 7.47 3.67 17.59
C ALA A 481 7.83 4.64 18.73
N GLY A 482 9.11 5.02 18.87
CA GLY A 482 9.54 6.05 19.82
C GLY A 482 9.16 5.75 21.27
N GLY A 483 9.05 4.47 21.62
CA GLY A 483 8.63 3.97 22.93
C GLY A 483 7.13 3.70 23.10
N VAL A 484 6.30 3.91 22.06
CA VAL A 484 4.93 3.39 22.05
C VAL A 484 5.00 1.85 21.97
N PRO A 485 4.35 1.10 22.88
CA PRO A 485 4.47 -0.35 22.90
C PRO A 485 3.77 -1.00 21.69
N LEU A 486 4.36 -2.08 21.16
CA LEU A 486 3.83 -2.84 20.03
C LEU A 486 2.37 -3.27 20.23
N SER A 487 1.94 -3.56 21.46
CA SER A 487 0.55 -3.95 21.77
C SER A 487 -0.50 -2.87 21.47
N LYS A 488 -0.09 -1.61 21.29
CA LYS A 488 -1.00 -0.54 20.85
C LYS A 488 -1.14 -0.47 19.33
N PHE A 489 -0.22 -1.09 18.60
CA PHE A 489 -0.25 -1.09 17.15
C PHE A 489 -1.19 -2.17 16.62
N GLY A 490 -1.94 -1.83 15.58
CA GLY A 490 -2.72 -2.79 14.81
C GLY A 490 -2.30 -2.77 13.34
N GLU A 491 -2.52 -3.88 12.66
CA GLU A 491 -2.04 -4.10 11.28
C GLU A 491 -3.03 -3.61 10.21
N THR A 492 -4.02 -2.82 10.60
CA THR A 492 -5.09 -2.33 9.73
C THR A 492 -5.22 -0.82 9.84
N TRP A 493 -5.66 -0.20 8.74
CA TRP A 493 -5.93 1.25 8.63
C TRP A 493 -6.91 1.81 9.69
N LYS A 494 -7.62 0.95 10.42
CA LYS A 494 -8.53 1.35 11.52
C LYS A 494 -7.77 1.74 12.79
N SER A 495 -6.50 1.38 12.90
CA SER A 495 -5.69 1.55 14.11
C SER A 495 -5.01 2.92 14.13
N ARG A 496 -5.13 3.68 15.22
CA ARG A 496 -4.43 4.97 15.37
C ARG A 496 -2.91 4.82 15.36
N PHE A 497 -2.43 3.72 15.94
CA PHE A 497 -1.05 3.27 15.84
C PHE A 497 -1.05 2.16 14.79
N TYR A 498 -0.62 2.49 13.58
CA TYR A 498 -0.78 1.64 12.43
C TYR A 498 0.55 0.99 12.06
N LEU A 499 0.62 -0.34 12.20
CA LEU A 499 1.76 -1.15 11.81
C LEU A 499 1.56 -1.64 10.38
N THR A 500 2.48 -1.26 9.51
CA THR A 500 2.32 -1.41 8.06
C THR A 500 3.40 -2.28 7.45
N GLU A 501 3.25 -2.54 6.16
CA GLU A 501 4.29 -3.14 5.31
C GLU A 501 4.70 -2.17 4.17
N LEU A 502 4.63 -0.88 4.49
CA LEU A 502 4.93 0.24 3.59
C LEU A 502 6.43 0.59 3.63
N ASN A 503 6.99 1.03 2.50
CA ASN A 503 8.32 1.61 2.52
C ASN A 503 8.28 3.07 2.98
N HIS A 504 9.45 3.64 3.26
CA HIS A 504 9.59 4.99 3.81
C HIS A 504 9.00 6.09 2.91
N SER A 505 8.86 5.86 1.59
CA SER A 505 8.19 6.82 0.73
C SER A 505 6.68 6.63 0.67
N ASP A 506 6.16 5.42 0.89
CA ASP A 506 4.72 5.13 0.79
C ASP A 506 3.93 5.65 1.98
N VAL A 507 4.57 5.72 3.15
CA VAL A 507 3.98 6.34 4.36
C VAL A 507 3.66 7.83 4.17
N LYS A 508 4.21 8.50 3.15
CA LYS A 508 3.95 9.93 2.83
C LYS A 508 2.55 10.22 2.29
N LEU A 509 1.67 9.22 2.19
CA LEU A 509 0.33 9.35 1.61
C LEU A 509 0.34 9.72 0.10
N VAL A 510 1.53 9.82 -0.51
CA VAL A 510 1.75 10.19 -1.92
C VAL A 510 1.25 9.09 -2.83
N PHE A 511 1.42 7.83 -2.43
CA PHE A 511 1.00 6.67 -3.19
C PHE A 511 -0.37 6.18 -2.74
N ARG A 512 -0.90 5.24 -3.52
CA ARG A 512 -2.27 4.71 -3.44
C ARG A 512 -2.45 3.82 -2.20
N ASP A 513 -3.67 3.34 -1.96
CA ASP A 513 -3.90 2.25 -1.01
C ASP A 513 -3.75 0.90 -1.72
N SER A 514 -3.26 -0.12 -1.02
CA SER A 514 -3.38 -1.51 -1.48
C SER A 514 -4.84 -1.92 -1.55
N ARG A 515 -5.14 -2.80 -2.50
CA ARG A 515 -6.47 -3.39 -2.74
C ARG A 515 -6.78 -4.60 -1.86
N TRP A 516 -5.75 -5.32 -1.42
CA TRP A 516 -5.88 -6.65 -0.80
C TRP A 516 -5.12 -6.80 0.51
N ASN A 517 -4.45 -5.74 0.96
CA ASN A 517 -3.62 -5.76 2.14
C ASN A 517 -3.94 -4.54 3.01
N GLU A 518 -4.70 -4.77 4.09
CA GLU A 518 -5.09 -3.71 5.03
C GLU A 518 -3.89 -3.09 5.76
N SER A 519 -2.70 -3.70 5.70
CA SER A 519 -1.42 -3.15 6.21
C SER A 519 -0.70 -2.23 5.23
N LYS A 520 -1.27 -2.01 4.03
CA LYS A 520 -0.72 -1.13 2.98
C LYS A 520 -1.73 -0.09 2.49
N MET A 521 -2.62 0.38 3.37
CA MET A 521 -3.63 1.42 3.06
C MET A 521 -3.36 2.76 3.78
N PRO A 522 -2.28 3.50 3.45
CA PRO A 522 -1.90 4.73 4.15
C PRO A 522 -2.90 5.89 3.96
N ARG A 523 -3.50 6.05 2.78
CA ARG A 523 -4.46 7.13 2.52
C ARG A 523 -5.76 6.86 3.25
N LYS A 524 -6.30 5.64 3.16
CA LYS A 524 -7.49 5.23 3.92
C LYS A 524 -7.26 5.47 5.41
N TRP A 525 -6.11 5.03 5.94
CA TRP A 525 -5.77 5.29 7.34
C TRP A 525 -5.91 6.77 7.71
N PHE A 526 -5.28 7.67 6.93
CA PHE A 526 -5.32 9.10 7.21
C PHE A 526 -6.73 9.72 7.05
N GLU A 527 -7.49 9.32 6.03
CA GLU A 527 -8.87 9.76 5.81
C GLU A 527 -9.82 9.37 6.95
N CYS A 528 -9.61 8.19 7.54
CA CYS A 528 -10.49 7.60 8.55
C CYS A 528 -10.07 7.89 10.00
N LEU A 529 -8.90 8.53 10.18
CA LEU A 529 -8.19 8.63 11.45
C LEU A 529 -8.86 9.56 12.45
N LEU A 530 -9.34 10.71 11.97
CA LEU A 530 -9.73 11.87 12.77
C LEU A 530 -11.20 12.19 12.64
#